data_AF-A0A7W7KQ50-F1
#
_entry.id   AF-A0A7W7KQ50-F1
#
_cell.length_a   1.000
_cell.length_b   1.000
_cell.length_c   1.000
_cell.angle_alpha   90.00
_cell.angle_beta   90.00
_cell.angle_gamma   90.00
#
_symmetry.space_group_name_H-M   'P 1'
#
loop_
_entity.id
_entity.type
_entity.pdbx_description
1 polymer ?
#
loop_
_entity_poly.entity_id
_entity_poly.type
_entity_poly.pdbx_seq_one_letter_code
_entity_poly.pdbx_strand_id
1 'polypeptide(L)'
;MSGKPAARLTDPTACPVPGHGINPIAVGSPNVLFDGLPAARQGDPSACGGAMVGNVISNVLINGMPAATVGTIGSHGNVVVSGSGTVVIGTSHSPAAFSGISPLAIAAAATLADALIPAAKAAQGKEESLDYRIRLKRGGNRVLTPLAILDFDEIDSGGTRNQEGIDFVIINRAEAADTLTLEVLDGTSLLYSEQNTAAMLPQGEHPWQWDGYSSAGVLDTKILKSQSLVIRLTATKSGQQQIDELKLSNKAEQADWVDSRFDRNSSKAEVTVRPGFSDGGAKGSHPKLSAKSFEELKAMAKLGIERYWSRNNQRGNGVDLPVTTACGSVEISVVAEVNAKPSAKDFPLIELLHADFGRSTSFAMFKKIYHNVGYWTALGWPATYADEDFIHTSAHEFGHLVLNEYGDGGLIPNYSWSHKSSSTVLTQSPLKNHPLPPAGEIDLMHYHSNSPNNWTDFWARSIASEQDVKGLIWLSRVQFND
;
A
#
# COMPACT_ATOMS: atom_id res chain seq x y z
N MET A 1 23.67 -28.07 11.79
CA MET A 1 23.31 -27.18 10.66
C MET A 1 24.43 -27.27 9.62
N SER A 2 24.12 -27.65 8.37
CA SER A 2 25.11 -27.71 7.28
C SER A 2 24.99 -26.44 6.45
N GLY A 3 25.74 -25.42 6.85
CA GLY A 3 25.88 -24.20 6.06
C GLY A 3 27.32 -24.02 5.61
N LYS A 4 27.51 -23.31 4.49
CA LYS A 4 28.82 -22.99 3.93
C LYS A 4 29.10 -21.49 4.03
N PRO A 5 30.35 -21.06 4.25
CA PRO A 5 30.70 -19.65 4.24
C PRO A 5 30.26 -18.96 2.93
N ALA A 6 29.65 -17.78 3.04
CA ALA A 6 29.21 -16.99 1.90
C ALA A 6 30.42 -16.46 1.11
N ALA A 7 30.38 -16.55 -0.22
CA ALA A 7 31.44 -16.00 -1.06
C ALA A 7 31.21 -14.51 -1.35
N ARG A 8 32.28 -13.74 -1.50
CA ARG A 8 32.27 -12.29 -1.71
C ARG A 8 33.25 -11.89 -2.80
N LEU A 9 33.12 -10.66 -3.30
CA LEU A 9 34.15 -10.02 -4.10
C LEU A 9 35.51 -10.15 -3.40
N THR A 10 36.57 -10.42 -4.18
CA THR A 10 37.94 -10.69 -3.75
C THR A 10 38.21 -12.07 -3.11
N ASP A 11 37.18 -12.86 -2.76
CA ASP A 11 37.43 -14.20 -2.21
C ASP A 11 38.07 -15.11 -3.30
N PRO A 12 39.08 -15.93 -2.93
CA PRO A 12 39.87 -16.71 -3.88
C PRO A 12 39.10 -17.85 -4.53
N THR A 13 39.36 -18.07 -5.81
CA THR A 13 38.94 -19.24 -6.58
C THR A 13 40.17 -19.98 -7.12
N ALA A 14 40.17 -21.32 -7.05
CA ALA A 14 41.24 -22.16 -7.58
C ALA A 14 40.85 -22.69 -8.96
N CYS A 15 41.49 -22.20 -10.03
CA CYS A 15 41.16 -22.56 -11.41
C CYS A 15 42.06 -23.69 -11.94
N PRO A 16 41.50 -24.78 -12.49
CA PRO A 16 42.29 -25.91 -13.01
C PRO A 16 42.89 -25.65 -14.40
N VAL A 17 42.48 -24.57 -15.09
CA VAL A 17 43.03 -24.21 -16.40
C VAL A 17 44.52 -23.84 -16.25
N PRO A 18 45.43 -24.46 -17.03
CA PRO A 18 46.86 -24.16 -16.96
C PRO A 18 47.14 -22.66 -17.12
N GLY A 19 47.90 -22.09 -16.18
CA GLY A 19 48.24 -20.65 -16.16
C GLY A 19 47.26 -19.74 -15.43
N HIS A 20 46.06 -20.21 -15.03
CA HIS A 20 45.07 -19.38 -14.32
C HIS A 20 45.26 -19.35 -12.80
N GLY A 21 45.70 -20.46 -12.19
CA GLY A 21 46.02 -20.55 -10.76
C GLY A 21 44.89 -20.11 -9.82
N ILE A 22 45.27 -19.58 -8.64
CA ILE A 22 44.33 -18.98 -7.68
C ILE A 22 44.09 -17.53 -8.08
N ASN A 23 42.82 -17.15 -8.26
CA ASN A 23 42.41 -15.81 -8.67
C ASN A 23 41.09 -15.42 -8.00
N PRO A 24 40.89 -14.13 -7.67
CA PRO A 24 39.73 -13.68 -6.90
C PRO A 24 38.43 -13.70 -7.71
N ILE A 25 37.29 -13.75 -7.01
CA ILE A 25 36.01 -13.31 -7.56
C ILE A 25 36.11 -11.82 -7.90
N ALA A 26 35.73 -11.43 -9.11
CA ALA A 26 35.98 -10.09 -9.67
C ALA A 26 34.76 -9.16 -9.62
N VAL A 27 33.55 -9.71 -9.43
CA VAL A 27 32.29 -8.95 -9.32
C VAL A 27 31.44 -9.55 -8.21
N GLY A 28 30.63 -8.73 -7.56
CA GLY A 28 29.61 -9.17 -6.62
C GLY A 28 28.35 -8.31 -6.73
N SER A 29 27.46 -8.45 -5.76
CA SER A 29 26.25 -7.65 -5.63
C SER A 29 26.56 -6.14 -5.57
N PRO A 30 25.77 -5.28 -6.24
CA PRO A 30 25.96 -3.83 -6.17
C PRO A 30 25.58 -3.23 -4.80
N ASN A 31 24.85 -3.97 -3.95
CA ASN A 31 24.26 -3.41 -2.73
C ASN A 31 24.10 -4.38 -1.54
N VAL A 32 24.40 -5.67 -1.71
CA VAL A 32 24.42 -6.65 -0.60
C VAL A 32 25.86 -6.91 -0.21
N LEU A 33 26.21 -6.59 1.03
CA LEU A 33 27.55 -6.74 1.57
C LEU A 33 27.57 -7.82 2.66
N PHE A 34 28.55 -8.72 2.60
CA PHE A 34 28.89 -9.62 3.70
C PHE A 34 30.27 -9.24 4.24
N ASP A 35 30.36 -8.98 5.54
CA ASP A 35 31.56 -8.40 6.18
C ASP A 35 32.11 -7.16 5.43
N GLY A 36 31.22 -6.32 4.88
CA GLY A 36 31.61 -5.10 4.15
C GLY A 36 32.08 -5.32 2.71
N LEU A 37 32.07 -6.54 2.17
CA LEU A 37 32.41 -6.82 0.77
C LEU A 37 31.18 -7.28 -0.04
N PRO A 38 31.04 -6.88 -1.31
CA PRO A 38 29.96 -7.33 -2.20
C PRO A 38 29.77 -8.85 -2.19
N ALA A 39 28.56 -9.33 -1.90
CA ALA A 39 28.24 -10.74 -1.91
C ALA A 39 28.27 -11.34 -3.32
N ALA A 40 28.94 -12.47 -3.52
CA ALA A 40 29.04 -13.13 -4.81
C ALA A 40 27.82 -14.02 -5.09
N ARG A 41 27.44 -14.09 -6.37
CA ARG A 41 26.19 -14.70 -6.85
C ARG A 41 26.46 -15.54 -8.09
N GLN A 42 25.48 -16.35 -8.49
CA GLN A 42 25.48 -16.99 -9.79
C GLN A 42 25.65 -15.94 -10.90
N GLY A 43 26.52 -16.23 -11.87
CA GLY A 43 26.86 -15.36 -12.98
C GLY A 43 28.03 -14.40 -12.72
N ASP A 44 28.39 -14.12 -11.46
CA ASP A 44 29.50 -13.22 -11.16
C ASP A 44 30.84 -13.85 -11.64
N PRO A 45 31.67 -13.14 -12.44
CA PRO A 45 32.95 -13.66 -12.92
C PRO A 45 34.05 -13.67 -11.86
N SER A 46 34.95 -14.66 -11.96
CA SER A 46 36.29 -14.57 -11.35
C SER A 46 37.28 -13.87 -12.30
N ALA A 47 38.42 -13.45 -11.77
CA ALA A 47 39.43 -12.74 -12.55
C ALA A 47 40.05 -13.58 -13.69
N CYS A 48 39.91 -14.91 -13.67
CA CYS A 48 40.27 -15.77 -14.80
C CYS A 48 39.18 -15.85 -15.90
N GLY A 49 38.08 -15.10 -15.78
CA GLY A 49 36.98 -15.04 -16.73
C GLY A 49 35.88 -16.10 -16.51
N GLY A 50 36.06 -17.02 -15.56
CA GLY A 50 35.06 -18.05 -15.26
C GLY A 50 33.90 -17.51 -14.41
N ALA A 51 32.68 -17.55 -14.93
CA ALA A 51 31.47 -17.14 -14.21
C ALA A 51 30.99 -18.22 -13.24
N MET A 52 30.52 -17.85 -12.05
CA MET A 52 29.94 -18.80 -11.09
C MET A 52 28.68 -19.47 -11.68
N VAL A 53 28.68 -20.79 -11.88
CA VAL A 53 27.59 -21.50 -12.57
C VAL A 53 27.10 -22.76 -11.86
N GLY A 54 27.92 -23.40 -11.03
CA GLY A 54 27.60 -24.66 -10.36
C GLY A 54 27.78 -24.57 -8.84
N ASN A 55 27.12 -25.47 -8.10
CA ASN A 55 27.18 -25.53 -6.63
C ASN A 55 26.80 -24.23 -5.90
N VAL A 56 26.03 -23.35 -6.54
CA VAL A 56 25.39 -22.19 -5.91
C VAL A 56 24.20 -22.63 -5.04
N ILE A 57 23.78 -21.75 -4.13
CA ILE A 57 22.64 -21.99 -3.23
C ILE A 57 21.38 -21.42 -3.88
N SER A 58 20.57 -22.28 -4.50
CA SER A 58 19.40 -21.89 -5.29
C SER A 58 18.24 -21.32 -4.46
N ASN A 59 18.14 -21.65 -3.18
CA ASN A 59 17.08 -21.21 -2.27
C ASN A 59 17.41 -19.95 -1.47
N VAL A 60 18.61 -19.38 -1.65
CA VAL A 60 19.02 -18.11 -1.04
C VAL A 60 19.43 -17.18 -2.17
N LEU A 61 18.58 -16.20 -2.45
CA LEU A 61 18.73 -15.29 -3.59
C LEU A 61 19.27 -13.94 -3.12
N ILE A 62 20.32 -13.45 -3.78
CA ILE A 62 20.90 -12.13 -3.58
C ILE A 62 20.69 -11.36 -4.88
N ASN A 63 19.91 -10.28 -4.83
CA ASN A 63 19.38 -9.58 -6.01
C ASN A 63 18.75 -10.52 -7.06
N GLY A 64 17.98 -11.51 -6.59
CA GLY A 64 17.29 -12.47 -7.46
C GLY A 64 18.18 -13.56 -8.06
N MET A 65 19.49 -13.59 -7.76
CA MET A 65 20.40 -14.63 -8.25
C MET A 65 20.86 -15.54 -7.10
N PRO A 66 20.99 -16.86 -7.32
CA PRO A 66 21.49 -17.79 -6.31
C PRO A 66 22.82 -17.38 -5.68
N ALA A 67 22.92 -17.46 -4.36
CA ALA A 67 24.12 -17.06 -3.62
C ALA A 67 25.30 -18.02 -3.88
N ALA A 68 26.50 -17.46 -4.08
CA ALA A 68 27.73 -18.24 -4.10
C ALA A 68 28.26 -18.46 -2.68
N THR A 69 28.79 -19.65 -2.44
CA THR A 69 29.44 -20.06 -1.19
C THR A 69 30.78 -20.74 -1.47
N VAL A 70 31.58 -21.01 -0.42
CA VAL A 70 32.75 -21.88 -0.56
C VAL A 70 32.36 -23.22 -1.20
N GLY A 71 33.07 -23.63 -2.24
CA GLY A 71 32.76 -24.81 -3.05
C GLY A 71 31.87 -24.56 -4.27
N THR A 72 31.42 -23.32 -4.50
CA THR A 72 30.81 -22.91 -5.78
C THR A 72 31.81 -23.11 -6.91
N ILE A 73 31.32 -23.55 -8.08
CA ILE A 73 32.13 -23.88 -9.25
C ILE A 73 31.84 -22.88 -10.36
N GLY A 74 32.88 -22.23 -10.87
CA GLY A 74 32.82 -21.38 -12.04
C GLY A 74 32.91 -22.16 -13.36
N SER A 75 32.60 -21.50 -14.48
CA SER A 75 32.51 -22.13 -15.81
C SER A 75 33.84 -22.68 -16.33
N HIS A 76 34.98 -22.24 -15.77
CA HIS A 76 36.29 -22.82 -16.02
C HIS A 76 36.63 -24.01 -15.09
N GLY A 77 35.66 -24.47 -14.30
CA GLY A 77 35.85 -25.46 -13.25
C GLY A 77 36.54 -24.89 -11.99
N ASN A 78 36.69 -23.58 -11.89
CA ASN A 78 37.34 -22.94 -10.75
C ASN A 78 36.46 -23.01 -9.50
N VAL A 79 37.04 -23.44 -8.38
CA VAL A 79 36.29 -23.64 -7.14
C VAL A 79 36.53 -22.47 -6.20
N VAL A 80 35.49 -21.90 -5.60
CA VAL A 80 35.63 -20.90 -4.52
C VAL A 80 36.22 -21.57 -3.29
N VAL A 81 37.39 -21.13 -2.82
CA VAL A 81 38.14 -21.83 -1.74
C VAL A 81 38.07 -21.13 -0.39
N SER A 82 37.64 -19.87 -0.33
CA SER A 82 37.40 -19.14 0.92
C SER A 82 36.17 -18.24 0.81
N GLY A 83 35.63 -17.83 1.96
CA GLY A 83 34.43 -17.00 2.06
C GLY A 83 34.42 -16.18 3.36
N SER A 84 33.26 -15.63 3.69
CA SER A 84 32.97 -14.88 4.91
C SER A 84 33.29 -15.67 6.18
N GLY A 85 33.85 -14.99 7.19
CA GLY A 85 34.09 -15.58 8.51
C GLY A 85 32.87 -15.59 9.42
N THR A 86 31.83 -14.81 9.11
CA THR A 86 30.66 -14.59 9.99
C THR A 86 29.34 -14.98 9.32
N VAL A 87 29.27 -14.95 7.99
CA VAL A 87 28.06 -15.24 7.22
C VAL A 87 28.13 -16.66 6.65
N VAL A 88 27.25 -17.51 7.15
CA VAL A 88 27.14 -18.92 6.76
C VAL A 88 25.76 -19.15 6.13
N ILE A 89 25.74 -19.63 4.88
CA ILE A 89 24.51 -19.85 4.12
C ILE A 89 24.16 -21.34 4.13
N GLY A 90 22.97 -21.66 4.65
CA GLY A 90 22.44 -23.02 4.75
C GLY A 90 21.76 -23.50 3.47
N THR A 91 21.76 -24.83 3.27
CA THR A 91 21.05 -25.51 2.16
C THR A 91 19.70 -26.11 2.58
N SER A 92 19.36 -26.05 3.86
CA SER A 92 18.12 -26.59 4.42
C SER A 92 17.58 -25.65 5.49
N HIS A 93 16.26 -25.51 5.53
CA HIS A 93 15.54 -24.95 6.66
C HIS A 93 14.79 -26.09 7.32
N SER A 94 14.89 -26.21 8.65
CA SER A 94 13.94 -27.02 9.41
C SER A 94 12.93 -26.04 9.99
N PRO A 95 11.68 -26.00 9.50
CA PRO A 95 10.66 -25.22 10.17
C PRO A 95 10.54 -25.74 11.61
N ALA A 96 10.31 -24.83 12.56
CA ALA A 96 10.04 -25.24 13.95
C ALA A 96 8.81 -26.16 13.96
N ALA A 97 8.86 -27.23 14.77
CA ALA A 97 7.72 -28.11 14.94
C ALA A 97 6.53 -27.32 15.48
N PHE A 98 5.51 -27.15 14.66
CA PHE A 98 4.25 -26.55 15.07
C PHE A 98 3.39 -27.65 15.70
N SER A 99 3.11 -27.52 17.00
CA SER A 99 2.05 -28.28 17.65
C SER A 99 0.84 -27.35 17.74
N GLY A 100 -0.22 -27.65 16.98
CA GLY A 100 -1.44 -26.86 17.01
C GLY A 100 -1.98 -26.76 18.43
N ILE A 101 -2.42 -25.56 18.83
CA ILE A 101 -3.11 -25.38 20.10
C ILE A 101 -4.39 -26.20 20.03
N SER A 102 -4.60 -27.11 20.99
CA SER A 102 -5.87 -27.86 21.07
C SER A 102 -7.03 -26.87 21.25
N PRO A 103 -8.15 -27.04 20.53
CA PRO A 103 -9.29 -26.14 20.67
C PRO A 103 -9.83 -26.18 22.10
N LEU A 104 -10.07 -25.00 22.67
CA LEU A 104 -10.68 -24.85 23.98
C LEU A 104 -12.12 -25.39 23.90
N ALA A 105 -12.40 -26.49 24.59
CA ALA A 105 -13.76 -27.00 24.73
C ALA A 105 -14.56 -26.11 25.70
N ILE A 106 -15.35 -25.18 25.16
CA ILE A 106 -16.36 -24.46 25.95
C ILE A 106 -17.57 -25.37 26.09
N ALA A 107 -17.58 -26.18 27.15
CA ALA A 107 -18.78 -26.84 27.63
C ALA A 107 -19.58 -25.85 28.49
N ALA A 108 -20.86 -25.72 28.15
CA ALA A 108 -21.83 -24.84 28.77
C ALA A 108 -21.89 -24.96 30.30
N ALA A 109 -21.94 -23.81 30.98
CA ALA A 109 -22.46 -23.70 32.34
C ALA A 109 -23.14 -22.34 32.50
N ALA A 110 -24.35 -22.23 31.97
CA ALA A 110 -25.33 -21.27 32.47
C ALA A 110 -26.08 -21.95 33.62
N THR A 111 -25.91 -21.47 34.85
CA THR A 111 -26.97 -21.31 35.87
C THR A 111 -26.42 -20.76 37.19
N LEU A 112 -26.90 -19.56 37.55
CA LEU A 112 -27.39 -19.11 38.87
C LEU A 112 -26.51 -19.33 40.13
N ALA A 113 -26.09 -18.24 40.78
CA ALA A 113 -26.80 -17.66 41.94
C ALA A 113 -25.91 -16.67 42.74
N ASP A 114 -26.57 -15.67 43.31
CA ASP A 114 -26.06 -14.61 44.19
C ASP A 114 -25.01 -15.04 45.23
N ALA A 115 -23.97 -14.19 45.39
CA ALA A 115 -23.41 -13.84 46.69
C ALA A 115 -22.54 -12.57 46.62
N LEU A 116 -23.10 -11.48 47.14
CA LEU A 116 -22.43 -10.47 47.98
C LEU A 116 -21.08 -9.90 47.52
N ILE A 117 -21.15 -8.68 46.99
CA ILE A 117 -20.04 -7.72 47.00
C ILE A 117 -19.82 -7.22 48.44
N PRO A 118 -18.60 -7.27 49.01
CA PRO A 118 -18.15 -6.26 49.94
C PRO A 118 -17.36 -5.22 49.16
N ALA A 119 -17.82 -3.97 49.26
CA ALA A 119 -17.02 -2.82 48.91
C ALA A 119 -15.82 -2.70 49.86
N ALA A 120 -14.71 -2.26 49.27
CA ALA A 120 -13.55 -1.62 49.89
C ALA A 120 -12.64 -2.45 50.81
N LYS A 121 -11.39 -2.60 50.38
CA LYS A 121 -10.27 -2.16 51.22
C LYS A 121 -9.06 -1.78 50.36
N ALA A 122 -8.68 -0.51 50.46
CA ALA A 122 -7.32 -0.08 50.21
C ALA A 122 -6.37 -1.00 50.99
N ALA A 123 -5.50 -1.70 50.26
CA ALA A 123 -4.39 -2.45 50.81
C ALA A 123 -3.10 -1.80 50.32
N GLN A 124 -2.48 -1.12 51.28
CA GLN A 124 -1.09 -0.72 51.42
C GLN A 124 -0.08 -1.29 50.40
N GLY A 125 0.82 -0.40 49.97
CA GLY A 125 1.79 -0.58 48.90
C GLY A 125 2.58 -1.89 48.94
N LYS A 126 2.47 -2.64 47.85
CA LYS A 126 3.60 -3.35 47.26
C LYS A 126 4.30 -2.34 46.37
N GLU A 127 5.56 -2.02 46.64
CA GLU A 127 6.42 -1.45 45.60
C GLU A 127 6.47 -2.48 44.47
N GLU A 128 5.72 -2.25 43.38
CA GLU A 128 5.92 -3.01 42.16
C GLU A 128 7.31 -2.64 41.63
N SER A 129 8.18 -3.64 41.48
CA SER A 129 9.54 -3.48 40.97
C SER A 129 9.59 -2.96 39.53
N LEU A 130 8.44 -2.98 38.84
CA LEU A 130 8.17 -2.53 37.48
C LEU A 130 6.86 -1.72 37.48
N ASP A 131 6.84 -0.54 36.85
CA ASP A 131 5.61 0.21 36.54
C ASP A 131 5.79 0.92 35.19
N TYR A 132 5.75 0.12 34.13
CA TYR A 132 5.84 0.58 32.74
C TYR A 132 4.45 0.71 32.11
N ARG A 133 4.15 1.82 31.44
CA ARG A 133 2.88 2.01 30.72
C ARG A 133 3.11 2.60 29.35
N ILE A 134 2.29 2.26 28.37
CA ILE A 134 2.28 2.89 27.05
C ILE A 134 0.92 3.50 26.72
N ARG A 135 0.91 4.69 26.11
CA ARG A 135 -0.30 5.44 25.73
C ARG A 135 -0.06 6.25 24.47
N LEU A 136 -1.13 6.67 23.79
CA LEU A 136 -1.01 7.72 22.78
C LEU A 136 -0.60 9.05 23.44
N LYS A 137 0.38 9.73 22.86
CA LYS A 137 0.86 11.00 23.40
C LYS A 137 -0.24 12.06 23.35
N ARG A 138 -0.47 12.76 24.45
CA ARG A 138 -1.43 13.87 24.49
C ARG A 138 -0.84 15.05 23.72
N GLY A 139 -1.60 15.60 22.77
CA GLY A 139 -1.14 16.70 21.90
C GLY A 139 -0.07 16.28 20.89
N GLY A 140 0.24 14.98 20.78
CA GLY A 140 1.07 14.45 19.69
C GLY A 140 0.25 14.16 18.44
N ASN A 141 0.92 13.80 17.35
CA ASN A 141 0.25 13.40 16.12
C ASN A 141 -0.50 12.08 16.32
N ARG A 142 -1.78 12.06 15.91
CA ARG A 142 -2.65 10.89 15.96
C ARG A 142 -3.26 10.55 14.59
N VAL A 143 -2.89 11.26 13.54
CA VAL A 143 -3.36 10.97 12.19
C VAL A 143 -2.16 10.54 11.36
N LEU A 144 -2.21 9.31 10.86
CA LEU A 144 -1.23 8.81 9.92
C LEU A 144 -1.70 9.17 8.51
N THR A 145 -0.87 9.90 7.78
CA THR A 145 -1.09 10.21 6.36
C THR A 145 -0.07 9.47 5.51
N PRO A 146 -0.47 8.42 4.76
CA PRO A 146 0.45 7.67 3.92
C PRO A 146 1.21 8.60 2.96
N LEU A 147 2.53 8.41 2.85
CA LEU A 147 3.43 9.21 2.00
C LEU A 147 3.44 10.72 2.29
N ALA A 148 2.90 11.13 3.44
CA ALA A 148 2.76 12.53 3.85
C ALA A 148 2.17 13.42 2.73
N ILE A 149 1.15 12.92 2.03
CA ILE A 149 0.49 13.69 0.97
C ILE A 149 -0.08 15.00 1.55
N LEU A 150 0.12 16.10 0.84
CA LEU A 150 -0.38 17.43 1.22
C LEU A 150 -1.90 17.44 1.33
N ASP A 151 -2.42 18.18 2.32
CA ASP A 151 -3.83 18.59 2.29
C ASP A 151 -4.09 19.47 1.05
N PHE A 152 -5.35 19.56 0.60
CA PHE A 152 -5.69 20.32 -0.60
C PHE A 152 -5.35 21.82 -0.48
N ASP A 153 -5.56 22.41 0.69
CA ASP A 153 -5.22 23.81 0.99
C ASP A 153 -3.71 24.05 1.15
N GLU A 154 -2.91 22.99 1.30
CA GLU A 154 -1.46 23.06 1.42
C GLU A 154 -0.74 23.06 0.05
N ILE A 155 -1.41 22.63 -1.03
CA ILE A 155 -0.83 22.46 -2.37
C ILE A 155 -0.08 23.71 -2.85
N ASP A 156 -0.69 24.89 -2.74
CA ASP A 156 -0.09 26.14 -3.22
C ASP A 156 1.15 26.55 -2.40
N SER A 157 1.21 26.15 -1.13
CA SER A 157 2.33 26.47 -0.24
C SER A 157 3.51 25.50 -0.39
N GLY A 158 3.25 24.28 -0.86
CA GLY A 158 4.24 23.21 -1.02
C GLY A 158 4.76 22.60 0.29
N GLY A 159 4.39 23.13 1.45
CA GLY A 159 4.70 22.55 2.77
C GLY A 159 3.52 21.73 3.30
N THR A 160 3.78 20.72 4.13
CA THR A 160 2.71 19.94 4.76
C THR A 160 2.95 19.74 6.25
N ARG A 161 1.85 19.69 7.01
CA ARG A 161 1.86 19.20 8.40
C ARG A 161 1.59 17.69 8.48
N ASN A 162 1.22 17.07 7.37
CA ASN A 162 0.97 15.64 7.32
C ASN A 162 2.26 14.85 7.49
N GLN A 163 2.18 13.77 8.25
CA GLN A 163 3.29 12.87 8.52
C GLN A 163 2.75 11.46 8.77
N GLU A 164 3.62 10.47 8.63
CA GLU A 164 3.28 9.07 8.92
C GLU A 164 3.45 8.75 10.41
N GLY A 165 4.38 9.43 11.10
CA GLY A 165 4.71 9.17 12.50
C GLY A 165 3.58 9.48 13.48
N ILE A 166 3.13 8.45 14.21
CA ILE A 166 2.19 8.54 15.33
C ILE A 166 2.95 8.59 16.64
N ASP A 167 2.58 9.54 17.49
CA ASP A 167 3.27 9.79 18.74
C ASP A 167 2.67 9.02 19.91
N PHE A 168 3.53 8.26 20.59
CA PHE A 168 3.25 7.53 21.82
C PHE A 168 4.14 8.06 22.95
N VAL A 169 3.77 7.70 24.18
CA VAL A 169 4.61 7.92 25.36
C VAL A 169 4.66 6.63 26.18
N ILE A 170 5.87 6.26 26.55
CA ILE A 170 6.18 5.18 27.48
C ILE A 170 6.53 5.82 28.81
N ILE A 171 5.90 5.36 29.88
CA ILE A 171 6.04 5.94 31.21
C ILE A 171 6.58 4.85 32.12
N ASN A 172 7.76 5.07 32.70
CA ASN A 172 8.28 4.26 33.79
C ASN A 172 8.21 5.05 35.11
N ARG A 173 7.50 4.52 36.10
CA ARG A 173 7.39 5.15 37.44
C ARG A 173 8.21 4.44 38.51
N ALA A 174 8.80 3.30 38.18
CA ALA A 174 9.64 2.50 39.07
C ALA A 174 11.12 2.59 38.64
N GLU A 175 11.96 1.76 39.26
CA GLU A 175 13.33 1.56 38.80
C GLU A 175 13.37 0.95 37.39
N ALA A 176 14.49 1.13 36.69
CA ALA A 176 14.69 0.54 35.38
C ALA A 176 14.59 -1.01 35.44
N ALA A 177 13.95 -1.57 34.41
CA ALA A 177 13.97 -2.98 34.08
C ALA A 177 15.34 -3.42 33.54
N ASP A 178 15.59 -4.72 33.50
CA ASP A 178 16.78 -5.29 32.84
C ASP A 178 16.62 -5.25 31.31
N THR A 179 15.40 -5.54 30.83
CA THR A 179 15.05 -5.50 29.41
C THR A 179 13.65 -4.95 29.21
N LEU A 180 13.43 -4.38 28.01
CA LEU A 180 12.16 -3.87 27.55
C LEU A 180 11.95 -4.31 26.11
N THR A 181 10.80 -4.91 25.79
CA THR A 181 10.38 -5.16 24.39
C THR A 181 9.15 -4.33 24.08
N LEU A 182 9.07 -3.85 22.85
CA LEU A 182 7.98 -3.03 22.35
C LEU A 182 7.58 -3.54 20.97
N GLU A 183 6.37 -4.08 20.88
CA GLU A 183 5.87 -4.82 19.73
C GLU A 183 4.51 -4.27 19.30
N VAL A 184 4.26 -4.25 17.99
CA VAL A 184 2.92 -4.01 17.42
C VAL A 184 2.43 -5.33 16.83
N LEU A 185 1.25 -5.75 17.24
CA LEU A 185 0.63 -6.99 16.80
C LEU A 185 -0.76 -6.75 16.22
N ASP A 186 -1.14 -7.55 15.23
CA ASP A 186 -2.53 -7.72 14.80
C ASP A 186 -2.97 -9.16 15.13
N GLY A 187 -3.73 -9.30 16.22
CA GLY A 187 -4.04 -10.60 16.80
C GLY A 187 -2.77 -11.31 17.27
N THR A 188 -2.41 -12.43 16.64
CA THR A 188 -1.18 -13.19 16.92
C THR A 188 -0.01 -12.84 16.00
N SER A 189 -0.24 -12.00 14.98
CA SER A 189 0.76 -11.66 13.98
C SER A 189 1.61 -10.50 14.47
N LEU A 190 2.92 -10.71 14.62
CA LEU A 190 3.87 -9.63 14.90
C LEU A 190 4.09 -8.78 13.65
N LEU A 191 3.73 -7.50 13.71
CA LEU A 191 3.91 -6.55 12.61
C LEU A 191 5.22 -5.80 12.73
N TYR A 192 5.51 -5.28 13.93
CA TYR A 192 6.68 -4.45 14.19
C TYR A 192 7.29 -4.79 15.55
N SER A 193 8.61 -4.78 15.65
CA SER A 193 9.36 -4.83 16.91
C SER A 193 10.39 -3.71 16.92
N GLU A 194 10.35 -2.88 17.95
CA GLU A 194 11.34 -1.83 18.17
C GLU A 194 12.71 -2.48 18.44
N GLN A 195 13.73 -2.04 17.73
CA GLN A 195 15.07 -2.62 17.83
C GLN A 195 15.88 -2.01 18.97
N ASN A 196 15.59 -0.75 19.33
CA ASN A 196 16.31 -0.05 20.38
C ASN A 196 15.37 0.54 21.44
N THR A 197 15.21 -0.21 22.53
CA THR A 197 14.39 0.19 23.68
C THR A 197 15.22 0.75 24.85
N ALA A 198 16.55 0.84 24.71
CA ALA A 198 17.44 1.22 25.82
C ALA A 198 17.12 2.62 26.36
N ALA A 199 16.75 3.55 25.48
CA ALA A 199 16.37 4.91 25.86
C ALA A 199 15.08 4.98 26.68
N MET A 200 14.24 3.94 26.64
CA MET A 200 12.93 3.89 27.30
C MET A 200 12.99 3.22 28.68
N LEU A 201 14.15 2.68 29.07
CA LEU A 201 14.36 1.99 30.35
C LEU A 201 14.35 2.92 31.57
N PRO A 202 14.99 4.11 31.57
CA PRO A 202 15.08 4.94 32.77
C PRO A 202 13.71 5.32 33.36
N GLN A 203 13.68 5.74 34.62
CA GLN A 203 12.45 6.31 35.20
C GLN A 203 12.10 7.62 34.47
N GLY A 204 10.82 7.83 34.19
CA GLY A 204 10.32 9.04 33.52
C GLY A 204 9.42 8.76 32.32
N GLU A 205 9.18 9.79 31.52
CA GLU A 205 8.42 9.72 30.27
C GLU A 205 9.37 9.69 29.08
N HIS A 206 9.12 8.75 28.16
CA HIS A 206 9.93 8.51 26.98
C HIS A 206 9.04 8.58 25.74
N PRO A 207 9.23 9.57 24.85
CA PRO A 207 8.49 9.62 23.61
C PRO A 207 8.93 8.47 22.71
N TRP A 208 7.96 7.85 22.04
CA TRP A 208 8.20 6.89 20.98
C TRP A 208 7.32 7.23 19.81
N GLN A 209 7.85 7.10 18.60
CA GLN A 209 7.11 7.37 17.38
C GLN A 209 7.14 6.13 16.50
N TRP A 210 5.97 5.77 15.95
CA TRP A 210 5.84 4.68 15.00
C TRP A 210 5.22 5.20 13.71
N ASP A 211 5.81 4.86 12.58
CA ASP A 211 5.40 5.31 11.24
C ASP A 211 4.28 4.45 10.63
N GLY A 212 3.75 3.47 11.37
CA GLY A 212 2.67 2.57 10.92
C GLY A 212 3.14 1.39 10.07
N TYR A 213 4.43 1.32 9.72
CA TYR A 213 4.93 0.21 8.92
C TYR A 213 5.35 -0.98 9.78
N SER A 214 5.20 -2.16 9.19
CA SER A 214 5.79 -3.39 9.70
C SER A 214 7.32 -3.39 9.59
N SER A 215 7.98 -4.31 10.30
CA SER A 215 9.41 -4.59 10.16
C SER A 215 9.81 -5.04 8.74
N ALA A 216 8.85 -5.49 7.93
CA ALA A 216 9.04 -5.80 6.52
C ALA A 216 9.01 -4.55 5.62
N GLY A 217 8.80 -3.35 6.16
CA GLY A 217 8.72 -2.12 5.38
C GLY A 217 7.38 -1.93 4.65
N VAL A 218 6.32 -2.59 5.13
CA VAL A 218 4.96 -2.46 4.56
C VAL A 218 4.07 -1.68 5.51
N LEU A 219 3.47 -0.59 5.00
CA LEU A 219 2.34 0.13 5.59
C LEU A 219 1.05 -0.41 4.99
N ASP A 220 0.07 -0.74 5.81
CA ASP A 220 -1.24 -1.23 5.36
C ASP A 220 -2.35 -0.61 6.21
N THR A 221 -3.08 0.36 5.65
CA THR A 221 -4.11 1.10 6.40
C THR A 221 -5.28 0.23 6.83
N LYS A 222 -5.52 -0.90 6.14
CA LYS A 222 -6.56 -1.86 6.53
C LYS A 222 -6.17 -2.59 7.80
N ILE A 223 -4.92 -3.03 7.89
CA ILE A 223 -4.35 -3.63 9.11
C ILE A 223 -4.33 -2.60 10.26
N LEU A 224 -3.94 -1.36 9.97
CA LEU A 224 -3.94 -0.30 10.98
C LEU A 224 -5.34 0.00 11.56
N LYS A 225 -6.41 -0.36 10.87
CA LYS A 225 -7.81 -0.25 11.33
C LYS A 225 -8.35 -1.56 11.92
N SER A 226 -7.53 -2.60 12.08
CA SER A 226 -7.94 -3.87 12.68
C SER A 226 -8.35 -3.70 14.14
N GLN A 227 -9.44 -4.36 14.53
CA GLN A 227 -9.88 -4.43 15.94
C GLN A 227 -8.94 -5.25 16.83
N SER A 228 -8.03 -6.02 16.22
CA SER A 228 -7.04 -6.84 16.95
C SER A 228 -5.67 -6.17 17.03
N LEU A 229 -5.56 -4.91 16.57
CA LEU A 229 -4.30 -4.16 16.62
C LEU A 229 -3.99 -3.73 18.05
N VAL A 230 -2.81 -4.12 18.54
CA VAL A 230 -2.35 -3.84 19.89
C VAL A 230 -0.87 -3.48 19.89
N ILE A 231 -0.48 -2.54 20.76
CA ILE A 231 0.92 -2.29 21.08
C ILE A 231 1.21 -2.91 22.44
N ARG A 232 2.14 -3.85 22.47
CA ARG A 232 2.55 -4.58 23.66
C ARG A 232 3.91 -4.08 24.13
N LEU A 233 3.95 -3.64 25.38
CA LEU A 233 5.17 -3.30 26.10
C LEU A 233 5.44 -4.37 27.16
N THR A 234 6.58 -5.05 27.08
CA THR A 234 6.98 -6.06 28.07
C THR A 234 8.26 -5.63 28.76
N ALA A 235 8.18 -5.37 30.07
CA ALA A 235 9.34 -5.09 30.91
C ALA A 235 9.73 -6.34 31.70
N THR A 236 11.03 -6.66 31.77
CA THR A 236 11.54 -7.80 32.55
C THR A 236 12.60 -7.33 33.54
N LYS A 237 12.46 -7.71 34.82
CA LYS A 237 13.46 -7.44 35.87
C LYS A 237 13.60 -8.62 36.82
N SER A 238 14.82 -9.13 36.99
CA SER A 238 15.13 -10.26 37.88
C SER A 238 14.23 -11.49 37.64
N GLY A 239 13.86 -11.74 36.38
CA GLY A 239 12.96 -12.83 35.98
C GLY A 239 11.45 -12.56 36.19
N GLN A 240 11.07 -11.42 36.76
CA GLN A 240 9.68 -10.96 36.79
C GLN A 240 9.34 -10.20 35.51
N GLN A 241 8.11 -10.34 35.02
CA GLN A 241 7.63 -9.63 33.84
C GLN A 241 6.38 -8.80 34.15
N GLN A 242 6.33 -7.62 33.55
CA GLN A 242 5.13 -6.81 33.44
C GLN A 242 4.79 -6.64 31.96
N ILE A 243 3.53 -6.88 31.60
CA ILE A 243 3.01 -6.64 30.24
C ILE A 243 1.96 -5.52 30.33
N ASP A 244 2.14 -4.48 29.54
CA ASP A 244 1.15 -3.42 29.31
C ASP A 244 0.73 -3.46 27.84
N GLU A 245 -0.57 -3.55 27.58
CA GLU A 245 -1.12 -3.63 26.23
C GLU A 245 -2.02 -2.43 25.95
N LEU A 246 -1.65 -1.65 24.94
CA LEU A 246 -2.46 -0.56 24.40
C LEU A 246 -3.26 -1.09 23.20
N LYS A 247 -4.54 -1.37 23.42
CA LYS A 247 -5.47 -1.73 22.35
C LYS A 247 -5.83 -0.49 21.56
N LEU A 248 -5.71 -0.57 20.24
CA LEU A 248 -6.00 0.56 19.36
C LEU A 248 -7.40 0.41 18.76
N SER A 249 -8.20 1.47 18.85
CA SER A 249 -9.55 1.58 18.25
C SER A 249 -9.51 2.53 17.05
N ASN A 250 -8.59 2.26 16.14
CA ASN A 250 -8.32 3.11 15.00
C ASN A 250 -9.49 3.12 14.01
N LYS A 251 -9.64 4.22 13.27
CA LYS A 251 -10.66 4.37 12.24
C LYS A 251 -10.11 5.12 11.03
N ALA A 252 -10.82 5.04 9.91
CA ALA A 252 -10.56 5.94 8.79
C ALA A 252 -10.75 7.38 9.27
N GLU A 253 -9.78 8.24 8.97
CA GLU A 253 -9.90 9.67 9.24
C GLU A 253 -10.78 10.34 8.19
N GLN A 254 -10.58 9.98 6.92
CA GLN A 254 -11.29 10.59 5.80
C GLN A 254 -12.32 9.66 5.15
N ALA A 255 -11.87 8.65 4.39
CA ALA A 255 -12.74 7.74 3.65
C ALA A 255 -12.62 6.32 4.20
N ASP A 256 -13.74 5.73 4.62
CA ASP A 256 -13.77 4.34 5.08
C ASP A 256 -13.70 3.34 3.91
N TRP A 257 -14.12 3.75 2.72
CA TRP A 257 -14.16 2.97 1.48
C TRP A 257 -12.82 2.93 0.71
N VAL A 258 -11.76 3.54 1.25
CA VAL A 258 -10.40 3.54 0.67
C VAL A 258 -9.39 2.94 1.66
N ASP A 259 -8.47 2.13 1.14
CA ASP A 259 -7.28 1.67 1.86
C ASP A 259 -6.04 1.76 0.97
N SER A 260 -4.89 2.03 1.57
CA SER A 260 -3.60 2.00 0.91
C SER A 260 -2.68 0.98 1.56
N ARG A 261 -1.97 0.22 0.72
CA ARG A 261 -0.89 -0.66 1.12
C ARG A 261 0.37 -0.24 0.38
N PHE A 262 1.38 0.25 1.09
CA PHE A 262 2.63 0.72 0.51
C PHE A 262 3.82 -0.12 1.00
N ASP A 263 4.63 -0.55 0.05
CA ASP A 263 5.87 -1.28 0.27
C ASP A 263 7.05 -0.36 -0.08
N ARG A 264 7.73 0.13 0.97
CA ARG A 264 8.83 1.10 0.81
C ARG A 264 10.11 0.49 0.22
N ASN A 265 10.25 -0.84 0.22
CA ASN A 265 11.43 -1.51 -0.34
C ASN A 265 11.33 -1.63 -1.86
N SER A 266 10.11 -1.68 -2.39
CA SER A 266 9.84 -1.74 -3.83
C SER A 266 9.37 -0.41 -4.43
N SER A 267 9.08 0.59 -3.59
CA SER A 267 8.44 1.86 -3.99
C SER A 267 7.14 1.63 -4.76
N LYS A 268 6.31 0.70 -4.27
CA LYS A 268 5.01 0.35 -4.86
C LYS A 268 3.90 0.53 -3.85
N ALA A 269 2.79 1.11 -4.28
CA ALA A 269 1.56 1.16 -3.51
C ALA A 269 0.42 0.48 -4.27
N GLU A 270 -0.41 -0.24 -3.53
CA GLU A 270 -1.73 -0.65 -3.95
C GLU A 270 -2.76 0.21 -3.21
N VAL A 271 -3.70 0.81 -3.94
CA VAL A 271 -4.82 1.54 -3.34
C VAL A 271 -6.10 0.78 -3.65
N THR A 272 -6.71 0.21 -2.62
CA THR A 272 -7.99 -0.49 -2.70
C THR A 272 -9.13 0.51 -2.55
N VAL A 273 -10.05 0.50 -3.50
CA VAL A 273 -11.26 1.34 -3.51
C VAL A 273 -12.52 0.48 -3.60
N ARG A 274 -13.61 0.91 -2.95
CA ARG A 274 -14.86 0.14 -2.85
C ARG A 274 -16.04 0.88 -3.48
N PRO A 275 -16.06 1.08 -4.81
CA PRO A 275 -17.14 1.80 -5.48
C PRO A 275 -18.46 1.04 -5.35
N GLY A 276 -19.56 1.78 -5.18
CA GLY A 276 -20.92 1.25 -5.15
C GLY A 276 -21.57 1.36 -6.53
N PHE A 277 -22.09 0.25 -7.03
CA PHE A 277 -22.88 0.19 -8.26
C PHE A 277 -24.17 -0.60 -8.06
N SER A 278 -25.25 -0.08 -8.66
CA SER A 278 -26.57 -0.72 -8.69
C SER A 278 -27.09 -0.86 -10.13
N ASP A 279 -28.01 -1.80 -10.32
CA ASP A 279 -28.64 -2.01 -11.63
C ASP A 279 -29.66 -0.89 -11.90
N GLY A 280 -29.31 0.01 -12.82
CA GLY A 280 -30.20 1.06 -13.29
C GLY A 280 -31.13 0.64 -14.43
N GLY A 281 -30.99 -0.61 -14.89
CA GLY A 281 -31.77 -1.23 -15.96
C GLY A 281 -31.38 -0.76 -17.36
N ALA A 282 -32.07 -1.32 -18.36
CA ALA A 282 -31.97 -0.91 -19.75
C ALA A 282 -33.13 0.01 -20.14
N LYS A 283 -32.86 1.01 -20.98
CA LYS A 283 -33.88 1.94 -21.49
C LYS A 283 -33.84 2.06 -22.99
N GLY A 284 -35.04 2.10 -23.58
CA GLY A 284 -35.24 2.12 -25.02
C GLY A 284 -35.15 0.73 -25.64
N SER A 285 -35.17 0.69 -26.98
CA SER A 285 -35.10 -0.53 -27.76
C SER A 285 -34.46 -0.24 -29.11
N HIS A 286 -33.66 -1.16 -29.63
CA HIS A 286 -33.07 -1.03 -30.97
C HIS A 286 -33.09 -2.39 -31.69
N PRO A 287 -33.47 -2.46 -32.98
CA PRO A 287 -33.65 -3.74 -33.68
C PRO A 287 -32.41 -4.63 -33.78
N LYS A 288 -31.22 -4.04 -33.66
CA LYS A 288 -29.91 -4.71 -33.87
C LYS A 288 -28.98 -4.69 -32.66
N LEU A 289 -29.40 -4.07 -31.53
CA LEU A 289 -28.57 -3.99 -30.33
C LEU A 289 -29.21 -4.82 -29.24
N SER A 290 -28.37 -5.51 -28.46
CA SER A 290 -28.78 -6.18 -27.24
C SER A 290 -28.27 -5.37 -26.06
N ALA A 291 -29.10 -5.22 -25.03
CA ALA A 291 -28.70 -4.56 -23.80
C ALA A 291 -27.59 -5.34 -23.11
N LYS A 292 -26.53 -4.65 -22.68
CA LYS A 292 -25.58 -5.21 -21.73
C LYS A 292 -26.27 -5.45 -20.38
N SER A 293 -25.89 -6.53 -19.72
CA SER A 293 -26.31 -6.83 -18.36
C SER A 293 -25.62 -5.91 -17.36
N PHE A 294 -26.22 -5.79 -16.17
CA PHE A 294 -25.59 -5.09 -15.05
C PHE A 294 -24.20 -5.65 -14.71
N GLU A 295 -24.00 -6.97 -14.78
CA GLU A 295 -22.70 -7.60 -14.49
C GLU A 295 -21.62 -7.21 -15.50
N GLU A 296 -21.97 -7.09 -16.79
CA GLU A 296 -21.05 -6.59 -17.82
C GLU A 296 -20.69 -5.12 -17.59
N LEU A 297 -21.69 -4.27 -17.34
CA LEU A 297 -21.46 -2.85 -17.04
C LEU A 297 -20.63 -2.68 -15.76
N LYS A 298 -20.89 -3.48 -14.72
CA LYS A 298 -20.13 -3.46 -13.48
C LYS A 298 -18.67 -3.85 -13.69
N ALA A 299 -18.39 -4.87 -14.51
CA ALA A 299 -17.04 -5.27 -14.87
C ALA A 299 -16.31 -4.19 -15.69
N MET A 300 -17.01 -3.52 -16.60
CA MET A 300 -16.47 -2.41 -17.39
C MET A 300 -16.15 -1.18 -16.52
N ALA A 301 -17.04 -0.84 -15.58
CA ALA A 301 -16.81 0.26 -14.64
C ALA A 301 -15.60 -0.02 -13.73
N LYS A 302 -15.48 -1.25 -13.24
CA LYS A 302 -14.29 -1.74 -12.50
C LYS A 302 -13.02 -1.56 -13.33
N LEU A 303 -13.02 -2.06 -14.57
CA LEU A 303 -11.89 -1.95 -15.49
C LEU A 303 -11.48 -0.49 -15.72
N GLY A 304 -12.46 0.41 -15.85
CA GLY A 304 -12.20 1.83 -16.01
C GLY A 304 -11.48 2.42 -14.81
N ILE A 305 -12.00 2.21 -13.61
CA ILE A 305 -11.39 2.72 -12.38
C ILE A 305 -9.95 2.23 -12.25
N GLU A 306 -9.72 0.92 -12.38
CA GLU A 306 -8.38 0.34 -12.23
C GLU A 306 -7.41 0.83 -13.32
N ARG A 307 -7.86 0.94 -14.57
CA ARG A 307 -7.03 1.40 -15.69
C ARG A 307 -6.66 2.88 -15.59
N TYR A 308 -7.63 3.74 -15.28
CA TYR A 308 -7.47 5.18 -15.38
C TYR A 308 -6.97 5.82 -14.08
N TRP A 309 -7.04 5.14 -12.95
CA TRP A 309 -6.49 5.64 -11.67
C TRP A 309 -5.17 4.99 -11.27
N SER A 310 -4.74 3.92 -11.95
CA SER A 310 -3.39 3.36 -11.76
C SER A 310 -2.33 4.19 -12.50
N ARG A 311 -1.21 4.44 -11.81
CA ARG A 311 -0.01 5.10 -12.31
C ARG A 311 1.21 4.21 -12.03
N ASN A 312 1.31 3.12 -12.79
CA ASN A 312 2.27 2.04 -12.59
C ASN A 312 3.21 1.83 -13.79
N ASN A 313 3.32 2.83 -14.67
CA ASN A 313 4.26 2.90 -15.78
C ASN A 313 4.17 1.69 -16.75
N GLN A 314 2.96 1.20 -17.00
CA GLN A 314 2.71 0.05 -17.87
C GLN A 314 2.21 0.45 -19.26
N ARG A 315 1.67 1.66 -19.44
CA ARG A 315 1.03 2.07 -20.71
C ARG A 315 2.03 2.64 -21.73
N GLY A 316 3.20 3.09 -21.27
CA GLY A 316 4.26 3.63 -22.11
C GLY A 316 3.92 5.00 -22.71
N ASN A 317 4.78 5.51 -23.60
CA ASN A 317 4.62 6.82 -24.26
C ASN A 317 4.42 8.02 -23.32
N GLY A 318 4.94 7.93 -22.09
CA GLY A 318 4.82 8.99 -21.08
C GLY A 318 3.42 9.12 -20.49
N VAL A 319 2.57 8.10 -20.64
CA VAL A 319 1.33 7.94 -19.88
C VAL A 319 1.65 7.16 -18.59
N ASP A 320 0.80 7.26 -17.59
CA ASP A 320 0.80 6.49 -16.34
C ASP A 320 2.09 6.54 -15.53
N LEU A 321 2.79 7.67 -15.62
CA LEU A 321 4.05 7.91 -14.93
C LEU A 321 3.86 7.82 -13.40
N PRO A 322 4.81 7.21 -12.67
CA PRO A 322 4.72 7.07 -11.22
C PRO A 322 4.56 8.42 -10.50
N VAL A 323 3.97 8.37 -9.30
CA VAL A 323 3.67 9.56 -8.50
C VAL A 323 4.92 10.03 -7.76
N THR A 324 5.20 11.34 -7.77
CA THR A 324 6.35 11.91 -7.04
C THR A 324 5.91 12.35 -5.65
N THR A 325 6.51 11.78 -4.61
CA THR A 325 6.23 12.11 -3.20
C THR A 325 7.48 12.60 -2.50
N ALA A 326 7.35 13.06 -1.25
CA ALA A 326 8.50 13.41 -0.42
C ALA A 326 9.44 12.21 -0.19
N CYS A 327 8.91 10.99 -0.26
CA CYS A 327 9.65 9.73 -0.11
C CYS A 327 10.25 9.21 -1.43
N GLY A 328 10.03 9.91 -2.55
CA GLY A 328 10.50 9.53 -3.88
C GLY A 328 9.37 9.17 -4.85
N SER A 329 9.75 8.55 -5.97
CA SER A 329 8.84 8.13 -7.03
C SER A 329 8.20 6.78 -6.67
N VAL A 330 6.86 6.71 -6.74
CA VAL A 330 6.08 5.54 -6.31
C VAL A 330 5.13 5.08 -7.42
N GLU A 331 5.22 3.79 -7.78
CA GLU A 331 4.25 3.16 -8.68
C GLU A 331 2.94 2.88 -7.94
N ILE A 332 1.82 3.36 -8.45
CA ILE A 332 0.51 3.20 -7.84
C ILE A 332 -0.36 2.28 -8.68
N SER A 333 -0.85 1.20 -8.09
CA SER A 333 -1.88 0.34 -8.68
C SER A 333 -3.18 0.50 -7.91
N VAL A 334 -4.27 0.78 -8.61
CA VAL A 334 -5.61 0.89 -8.02
C VAL A 334 -6.37 -0.40 -8.24
N VAL A 335 -6.98 -0.92 -7.18
CA VAL A 335 -7.79 -2.15 -7.19
C VAL A 335 -9.20 -1.81 -6.73
N ALA A 336 -10.19 -2.19 -7.52
CA ALA A 336 -11.60 -1.90 -7.24
C ALA A 336 -12.34 -3.15 -6.71
N GLU A 337 -12.60 -3.17 -5.40
CA GLU A 337 -13.46 -4.14 -4.72
C GLU A 337 -14.93 -3.69 -4.83
N VAL A 338 -15.51 -3.80 -6.02
CA VAL A 338 -16.87 -3.31 -6.33
C VAL A 338 -17.91 -3.88 -5.34
N ASN A 339 -18.74 -2.99 -4.79
CA ASN A 339 -19.81 -3.29 -3.82
C ASN A 339 -19.35 -3.90 -2.49
N ALA A 340 -18.04 -4.02 -2.23
CA ALA A 340 -17.53 -4.42 -0.93
C ALA A 340 -17.86 -3.36 0.15
N LYS A 341 -17.89 -3.77 1.42
CA LYS A 341 -18.18 -2.89 2.55
C LYS A 341 -16.91 -2.57 3.35
N PRO A 342 -16.78 -1.34 3.90
CA PRO A 342 -17.64 -0.17 3.64
C PRO A 342 -17.54 0.29 2.17
N SER A 343 -18.58 0.93 1.65
CA SER A 343 -18.69 1.24 0.22
C SER A 343 -18.84 2.74 0.01
N ALA A 344 -18.25 3.23 -1.08
CA ALA A 344 -18.46 4.58 -1.55
C ALA A 344 -19.92 4.81 -1.99
N LYS A 345 -20.23 6.05 -2.38
CA LYS A 345 -21.58 6.38 -2.86
C LYS A 345 -21.91 5.60 -4.14
N ASP A 346 -23.17 5.14 -4.22
CA ASP A 346 -23.66 4.30 -5.31
C ASP A 346 -23.87 5.08 -6.61
N PHE A 347 -23.57 4.42 -7.73
CA PHE A 347 -23.99 4.82 -9.08
C PHE A 347 -24.85 3.73 -9.73
N PRO A 348 -26.12 4.04 -10.04
CA PRO A 348 -26.91 3.24 -10.98
C PRO A 348 -26.24 3.21 -12.36
N LEU A 349 -25.95 2.00 -12.85
CA LEU A 349 -25.43 1.77 -14.21
C LEU A 349 -26.61 1.51 -15.14
N ILE A 350 -26.74 2.29 -16.21
CA ILE A 350 -27.91 2.27 -17.08
C ILE A 350 -27.49 2.02 -18.53
N GLU A 351 -28.10 1.03 -19.16
CA GLU A 351 -27.93 0.74 -20.57
C GLU A 351 -28.89 1.59 -21.42
N LEU A 352 -28.39 2.35 -22.41
CA LEU A 352 -29.21 3.14 -23.32
C LEU A 352 -29.12 2.65 -24.76
N LEU A 353 -30.26 2.15 -25.26
CA LEU A 353 -30.40 1.61 -26.62
C LEU A 353 -30.92 2.62 -27.65
N HIS A 354 -31.42 3.77 -27.21
CA HIS A 354 -31.96 4.80 -28.11
C HIS A 354 -30.87 5.77 -28.58
N ALA A 355 -31.17 6.53 -29.63
CA ALA A 355 -30.21 7.43 -30.28
C ALA A 355 -29.90 8.70 -29.47
N ASP A 356 -30.68 9.03 -28.45
CA ASP A 356 -30.43 10.23 -27.64
C ASP A 356 -29.35 9.95 -26.59
N PHE A 357 -28.46 10.91 -26.40
CA PHE A 357 -27.37 10.81 -25.45
C PHE A 357 -27.86 10.96 -24.01
N GLY A 358 -27.56 9.95 -23.18
CA GLY A 358 -27.71 10.03 -21.73
C GLY A 358 -26.46 10.59 -21.07
N ARG A 359 -26.58 11.74 -20.41
CA ARG A 359 -25.50 12.35 -19.65
C ARG A 359 -25.31 11.70 -18.28
N SER A 360 -24.15 11.07 -18.07
CA SER A 360 -23.69 10.59 -16.76
C SER A 360 -23.49 11.76 -15.79
N THR A 361 -23.60 11.50 -14.49
CA THR A 361 -23.45 12.55 -13.48
C THR A 361 -23.12 11.97 -12.10
N SER A 362 -22.28 12.70 -11.36
CA SER A 362 -21.99 12.49 -9.94
C SER A 362 -22.46 13.65 -9.04
N PHE A 363 -23.43 14.46 -9.50
CA PHE A 363 -23.99 15.52 -8.65
C PHE A 363 -24.57 14.92 -7.35
N ALA A 364 -24.47 15.67 -6.24
CA ALA A 364 -24.72 15.16 -4.89
C ALA A 364 -26.03 14.35 -4.75
N MET A 365 -27.11 14.75 -5.45
CA MET A 365 -28.42 14.08 -5.43
C MET A 365 -28.75 13.24 -6.67
N PHE A 366 -27.95 13.29 -7.74
CA PHE A 366 -28.22 12.58 -8.99
C PHE A 366 -26.94 11.88 -9.43
N LYS A 367 -26.79 10.62 -9.02
CA LYS A 367 -25.70 9.74 -9.48
C LYS A 367 -26.24 8.76 -10.50
N LYS A 368 -25.58 8.63 -11.63
CA LYS A 368 -25.85 7.59 -12.65
C LYS A 368 -24.74 7.59 -13.70
N ILE A 369 -24.50 6.44 -14.30
CA ILE A 369 -23.57 6.29 -15.42
C ILE A 369 -24.30 5.59 -16.56
N TYR A 370 -24.31 6.21 -17.74
CA TYR A 370 -24.98 5.67 -18.91
C TYR A 370 -24.00 5.00 -19.87
N HIS A 371 -24.31 3.78 -20.31
CA HIS A 371 -23.70 3.15 -21.46
C HIS A 371 -24.53 3.51 -22.72
N ASN A 372 -23.98 4.39 -23.56
CA ASN A 372 -24.70 5.08 -24.63
C ASN A 372 -24.62 4.36 -26.01
N VAL A 373 -24.85 3.05 -26.05
CA VAL A 373 -24.64 2.26 -27.29
C VAL A 373 -25.56 2.70 -28.44
N GLY A 374 -26.80 3.10 -28.14
CA GLY A 374 -27.74 3.57 -29.16
C GLY A 374 -27.27 4.86 -29.82
N TYR A 375 -26.77 5.82 -29.04
CA TYR A 375 -26.21 7.08 -29.53
C TYR A 375 -24.99 6.86 -30.42
N TRP A 376 -24.01 6.09 -29.96
CA TRP A 376 -22.80 5.80 -30.74
C TRP A 376 -23.11 5.08 -32.06
N THR A 377 -24.04 4.12 -32.02
CA THR A 377 -24.49 3.40 -33.22
C THR A 377 -25.22 4.33 -34.20
N ALA A 378 -26.05 5.24 -33.70
CA ALA A 378 -26.78 6.21 -34.53
C ALA A 378 -25.84 7.20 -35.25
N LEU A 379 -24.68 7.50 -34.66
CA LEU A 379 -23.62 8.28 -35.28
C LEU A 379 -22.75 7.49 -36.28
N GLY A 380 -23.03 6.19 -36.46
CA GLY A 380 -22.29 5.32 -37.38
C GLY A 380 -20.99 4.75 -36.82
N TRP A 381 -20.75 4.89 -35.51
CA TRP A 381 -19.58 4.31 -34.86
C TRP A 381 -19.82 2.85 -34.43
N PRO A 382 -18.76 2.03 -34.30
CA PRO A 382 -18.87 0.68 -33.75
C PRO A 382 -19.43 0.69 -32.32
N ALA A 383 -20.21 -0.31 -31.95
CA ALA A 383 -20.75 -0.44 -30.59
C ALA A 383 -19.65 -0.45 -29.50
N THR A 384 -18.44 -0.93 -29.84
CA THR A 384 -17.28 -0.93 -28.93
C THR A 384 -16.82 0.47 -28.52
N TYR A 385 -17.22 1.53 -29.23
CA TYR A 385 -16.95 2.90 -28.80
C TYR A 385 -17.78 3.28 -27.58
N ALA A 386 -19.01 2.76 -27.48
CA ALA A 386 -19.81 2.92 -26.27
C ALA A 386 -19.17 2.19 -25.09
N ASP A 387 -18.54 1.04 -25.34
CA ASP A 387 -17.84 0.28 -24.32
C ASP A 387 -16.65 1.08 -23.76
N GLU A 388 -15.75 1.56 -24.62
CA GLU A 388 -14.59 2.36 -24.19
C GLU A 388 -15.00 3.71 -23.56
N ASP A 389 -16.01 4.38 -24.12
CA ASP A 389 -16.56 5.61 -23.56
C ASP A 389 -17.12 5.38 -22.16
N PHE A 390 -17.88 4.31 -21.94
CA PHE A 390 -18.42 3.97 -20.63
C PHE A 390 -17.34 3.58 -19.62
N ILE A 391 -16.31 2.83 -20.03
CA ILE A 391 -15.15 2.50 -19.18
C ILE A 391 -14.48 3.81 -18.73
N HIS A 392 -14.24 4.74 -19.65
CA HIS A 392 -13.68 6.05 -19.36
C HIS A 392 -14.59 6.90 -18.45
N THR A 393 -15.87 7.05 -18.80
CA THR A 393 -16.84 7.82 -18.02
C THR A 393 -17.01 7.25 -16.62
N SER A 394 -17.00 5.93 -16.44
CA SER A 394 -17.10 5.33 -15.11
C SER A 394 -15.94 5.75 -14.20
N ALA A 395 -14.71 5.78 -14.74
CA ALA A 395 -13.55 6.25 -14.01
C ALA A 395 -13.60 7.75 -13.70
N HIS A 396 -14.14 8.55 -14.62
CA HIS A 396 -14.35 9.98 -14.44
C HIS A 396 -15.37 10.27 -13.33
N GLU A 397 -16.53 9.60 -13.35
CA GLU A 397 -17.58 9.78 -12.35
C GLU A 397 -17.14 9.28 -10.96
N PHE A 398 -16.37 8.20 -10.91
CA PHE A 398 -15.67 7.79 -9.68
C PHE A 398 -14.73 8.89 -9.17
N GLY A 399 -14.02 9.56 -10.07
CA GLY A 399 -13.14 10.67 -9.73
C GLY A 399 -13.82 11.81 -8.99
N HIS A 400 -15.09 12.09 -9.29
CA HIS A 400 -15.84 13.07 -8.51
C HIS A 400 -16.01 12.64 -7.05
N LEU A 401 -16.10 11.35 -6.71
CA LEU A 401 -16.09 10.91 -5.30
C LEU A 401 -14.77 11.29 -4.62
N VAL A 402 -13.65 11.06 -5.31
CA VAL A 402 -12.31 11.39 -4.81
C VAL A 402 -12.15 12.90 -4.63
N LEU A 403 -12.39 13.68 -5.68
CA LEU A 403 -12.17 15.13 -5.70
C LEU A 403 -13.13 15.86 -4.74
N ASN A 404 -14.35 15.35 -4.52
CA ASN A 404 -15.26 15.94 -3.54
C ASN A 404 -14.79 15.73 -2.09
N GLU A 405 -14.13 14.61 -1.79
CA GLU A 405 -13.65 14.30 -0.44
C GLU A 405 -12.26 14.87 -0.16
N TYR A 406 -11.38 14.94 -1.15
CA TYR A 406 -10.05 15.53 -1.03
C TYR A 406 -10.04 17.05 -1.19
N GLY A 407 -10.88 17.59 -2.08
CA GLY A 407 -10.81 18.96 -2.55
C GLY A 407 -11.28 20.03 -1.55
N ASP A 408 -11.89 21.09 -2.08
CA ASP A 408 -12.23 22.31 -1.34
C ASP A 408 -13.37 22.17 -0.31
N GLY A 409 -13.98 20.98 -0.16
CA GLY A 409 -14.88 20.63 0.95
C GLY A 409 -16.18 21.45 1.06
N GLY A 410 -16.48 22.31 0.08
CA GLY A 410 -17.64 23.21 0.09
C GLY A 410 -18.97 22.52 -0.21
N LEU A 411 -20.08 23.18 0.13
CA LEU A 411 -21.44 22.77 -0.29
C LEU A 411 -21.56 22.62 -1.82
N ILE A 412 -20.76 23.39 -2.54
CA ILE A 412 -20.54 23.31 -3.97
C ILE A 412 -19.03 23.11 -4.14
N PRO A 413 -18.54 21.86 -4.24
CA PRO A 413 -17.12 21.58 -4.32
C PRO A 413 -16.61 22.00 -5.70
N ASN A 414 -16.03 23.20 -5.79
CA ASN A 414 -15.62 23.82 -7.04
C ASN A 414 -14.55 22.97 -7.71
N TYR A 415 -13.59 22.43 -6.94
CA TYR A 415 -12.49 21.64 -7.51
C TYR A 415 -12.99 20.47 -8.36
N SER A 416 -13.98 19.74 -7.84
CA SER A 416 -14.60 18.61 -8.52
C SER A 416 -15.58 19.06 -9.62
N TRP A 417 -16.52 19.96 -9.31
CA TRP A 417 -17.64 20.27 -10.21
C TRP A 417 -17.26 21.18 -11.39
N SER A 418 -16.20 21.98 -11.25
CA SER A 418 -15.62 22.76 -12.35
C SER A 418 -14.57 21.98 -13.14
N HIS A 419 -14.35 20.69 -12.84
CA HIS A 419 -13.31 19.90 -13.50
C HIS A 419 -11.94 20.59 -13.37
N LYS A 420 -11.58 20.99 -12.14
CA LYS A 420 -10.33 21.70 -11.85
C LYS A 420 -10.27 23.05 -12.58
N SER A 421 -11.37 23.78 -12.55
CA SER A 421 -11.59 25.08 -13.20
C SER A 421 -11.54 25.05 -14.74
N SER A 422 -11.71 23.89 -15.37
CA SER A 422 -11.78 23.75 -16.83
C SER A 422 -13.20 23.82 -17.39
N SER A 423 -14.22 23.78 -16.54
CA SER A 423 -15.62 23.97 -16.90
C SER A 423 -16.33 24.91 -15.94
N THR A 424 -17.49 25.40 -16.35
CA THR A 424 -18.42 26.05 -15.41
C THR A 424 -18.86 25.07 -14.31
N VAL A 425 -19.14 25.56 -13.10
CA VAL A 425 -19.43 24.70 -11.93
C VAL A 425 -20.75 23.93 -12.07
N LEU A 426 -21.82 24.60 -12.53
CA LEU A 426 -23.17 24.02 -12.53
C LEU A 426 -23.56 23.42 -13.88
N THR A 427 -23.21 24.08 -14.99
CA THR A 427 -23.53 23.56 -16.33
C THR A 427 -22.48 22.57 -16.83
N GLN A 428 -21.29 22.59 -16.21
CA GLN A 428 -20.08 21.88 -16.64
C GLN A 428 -19.83 22.04 -18.14
N SER A 429 -20.05 23.26 -18.63
CA SER A 429 -19.70 23.61 -20.00
C SER A 429 -18.20 23.90 -20.02
N PRO A 430 -17.42 23.26 -20.91
CA PRO A 430 -15.99 23.52 -21.00
C PRO A 430 -15.71 25.01 -21.23
N LEU A 431 -14.75 25.55 -20.49
CA LEU A 431 -14.27 26.91 -20.67
C LEU A 431 -13.37 27.00 -21.91
N LYS A 432 -13.29 28.19 -22.50
CA LYS A 432 -12.35 28.45 -23.61
C LYS A 432 -10.91 28.33 -23.11
N ASN A 433 -9.98 27.98 -24.01
CA ASN A 433 -8.53 27.87 -23.75
C ASN A 433 -8.09 26.64 -22.92
N HIS A 434 -8.91 25.60 -22.89
CA HIS A 434 -8.56 24.29 -22.34
C HIS A 434 -8.49 23.23 -23.45
N PRO A 435 -7.60 23.35 -24.46
CA PRO A 435 -7.55 22.36 -25.54
C PRO A 435 -7.01 21.02 -25.03
N LEU A 436 -7.34 19.93 -25.73
CA LEU A 436 -6.68 18.65 -25.55
C LEU A 436 -5.16 18.79 -25.78
N PRO A 437 -4.33 18.22 -24.89
CA PRO A 437 -2.88 18.27 -25.07
C PRO A 437 -2.47 17.46 -26.32
N PRO A 438 -1.55 18.00 -27.14
CA PRO A 438 -1.15 17.38 -28.40
C PRO A 438 -0.34 16.09 -28.23
N ALA A 439 0.26 15.88 -27.06
CA ALA A 439 1.01 14.69 -26.67
C ALA A 439 0.99 14.52 -25.14
N GLY A 440 1.40 13.35 -24.65
CA GLY A 440 1.41 13.03 -23.23
C GLY A 440 0.01 12.79 -22.67
N GLU A 441 -0.08 12.77 -21.34
CA GLU A 441 -1.30 12.48 -20.58
C GLU A 441 -2.43 13.48 -20.87
N ILE A 442 -3.65 12.95 -20.93
CA ILE A 442 -4.90 13.72 -20.91
C ILE A 442 -5.49 13.54 -19.52
N ASP A 443 -5.72 14.64 -18.81
CA ASP A 443 -6.28 14.59 -17.46
C ASP A 443 -7.74 14.11 -17.51
N LEU A 444 -8.00 12.94 -16.93
CA LEU A 444 -9.30 12.29 -16.86
C LEU A 444 -10.37 13.23 -16.29
N MET A 445 -10.02 14.08 -15.33
CA MET A 445 -10.95 14.95 -14.62
C MET A 445 -11.10 16.34 -15.27
N HIS A 446 -10.46 16.57 -16.42
CA HIS A 446 -10.44 17.86 -17.11
C HIS A 446 -11.43 17.88 -18.28
N TYR A 447 -12.20 18.96 -18.41
CA TYR A 447 -13.09 19.18 -19.54
C TYR A 447 -12.40 20.02 -20.61
N HIS A 448 -12.32 19.47 -21.82
CA HIS A 448 -11.60 20.12 -22.91
C HIS A 448 -12.52 20.94 -23.82
N SER A 449 -12.00 22.07 -24.28
CA SER A 449 -12.68 23.04 -25.15
C SER A 449 -12.87 22.56 -26.59
N ASN A 450 -12.14 21.52 -27.00
CA ASN A 450 -12.25 20.88 -28.31
C ASN A 450 -12.51 19.38 -28.17
N SER A 451 -13.21 18.81 -29.15
CA SER A 451 -13.45 17.37 -29.23
C SER A 451 -12.19 16.62 -29.69
N PRO A 452 -12.01 15.36 -29.26
CA PRO A 452 -10.92 14.54 -29.76
C PRO A 452 -11.12 14.20 -31.23
N ASN A 453 -10.06 14.37 -32.03
CA ASN A 453 -10.05 13.96 -33.44
C ASN A 453 -9.85 12.45 -33.60
N ASN A 454 -9.36 11.77 -32.56
CA ASN A 454 -9.15 10.33 -32.51
C ASN A 454 -9.51 9.83 -31.11
N TRP A 455 -10.64 9.14 -31.00
CA TRP A 455 -11.16 8.62 -29.73
C TRP A 455 -10.27 7.54 -29.12
N THR A 456 -9.68 6.67 -29.94
CA THR A 456 -8.76 5.62 -29.46
C THR A 456 -7.51 6.22 -28.83
N ASP A 457 -6.92 7.25 -29.45
CA ASP A 457 -5.81 8.01 -28.86
C ASP A 457 -6.22 8.72 -27.57
N PHE A 458 -7.40 9.35 -27.56
CA PHE A 458 -7.95 10.01 -26.38
C PHE A 458 -8.04 9.02 -25.19
N TRP A 459 -8.74 7.90 -25.34
CA TRP A 459 -8.83 6.88 -24.28
C TRP A 459 -7.46 6.27 -23.92
N ALA A 460 -6.53 6.18 -24.87
CA ALA A 460 -5.18 5.67 -24.65
C ALA A 460 -4.28 6.65 -23.88
N ARG A 461 -4.59 7.95 -23.86
CA ARG A 461 -3.82 8.96 -23.11
C ARG A 461 -4.55 9.51 -21.88
N SER A 462 -5.87 9.33 -21.79
CA SER A 462 -6.64 9.69 -20.59
C SER A 462 -6.13 8.93 -19.37
N ILE A 463 -5.99 9.65 -18.25
CA ILE A 463 -5.55 9.13 -16.96
C ILE A 463 -5.82 10.14 -15.85
N ALA A 464 -6.11 9.68 -14.63
CA ALA A 464 -6.17 10.55 -13.46
C ALA A 464 -4.81 11.23 -13.27
N SER A 465 -4.82 12.55 -13.07
CA SER A 465 -3.55 13.27 -12.90
C SER A 465 -2.80 12.81 -11.66
N GLU A 466 -1.50 13.06 -11.61
CA GLU A 466 -0.68 12.75 -10.43
C GLU A 466 -1.30 13.33 -9.14
N GLN A 467 -1.81 14.55 -9.19
CA GLN A 467 -2.45 15.21 -8.04
C GLN A 467 -3.75 14.52 -7.61
N ASP A 468 -4.55 14.03 -8.56
CA ASP A 468 -5.79 13.33 -8.22
C ASP A 468 -5.51 11.99 -7.56
N VAL A 469 -4.49 11.26 -8.03
CA VAL A 469 -4.03 10.00 -7.40
C VAL A 469 -3.41 10.24 -6.02
N LYS A 470 -2.67 11.33 -5.83
CA LYS A 470 -2.25 11.78 -4.49
C LYS A 470 -3.46 12.02 -3.58
N GLY A 471 -4.47 12.73 -4.07
CA GLY A 471 -5.72 12.95 -3.35
C GLY A 471 -6.40 11.63 -2.96
N LEU A 472 -6.44 10.64 -3.85
CA LEU A 472 -6.96 9.31 -3.55
C LEU A 472 -6.18 8.61 -2.43
N ILE A 473 -4.85 8.65 -2.43
CA ILE A 473 -4.01 8.08 -1.35
C ILE A 473 -4.30 8.82 -0.03
N TRP A 474 -4.43 10.14 -0.07
CA TRP A 474 -4.75 10.95 1.10
C TRP A 474 -6.08 10.56 1.76
N LEU A 475 -7.07 10.09 0.99
CA LEU A 475 -8.34 9.60 1.56
C LEU A 475 -8.17 8.38 2.51
N SER A 476 -7.06 7.64 2.40
CA SER A 476 -6.80 6.42 3.20
C SER A 476 -6.21 6.69 4.59
N ARG A 477 -6.15 7.95 5.02
CA ARG A 477 -5.64 8.37 6.34
C ARG A 477 -6.30 7.60 7.49
N VAL A 478 -5.50 7.34 8.52
CA VAL A 478 -5.92 6.59 9.71
C VAL A 478 -5.80 7.46 10.95
N GLN A 479 -6.92 7.61 11.66
CA GLN A 479 -6.97 8.23 12.98
C GLN A 479 -6.73 7.17 14.06
N PHE A 480 -5.68 7.39 14.84
CA PHE A 480 -5.32 6.54 15.96
C PHE A 480 -6.08 6.93 17.22
N ASN A 481 -6.73 5.95 17.86
CA ASN A 481 -7.45 6.13 19.12
C ASN A 481 -7.12 4.99 20.08
N ASP A 482 -7.09 5.30 21.38
CA ASP A 482 -6.82 4.38 22.48
C ASP A 482 -8.01 4.23 23.44
#